data_AF-A0A950BJL3-F1
#
_entry.id   AF-A0A950BJL3-F1
#
_cell.length_a   1.000
_cell.length_b   1.000
_cell.length_c   1.000
_cell.angle_alpha   90.00
_cell.angle_beta   90.00
_cell.angle_gamma   90.00
#
_symmetry.space_group_name_H-M   'P 1'
#
loop_
_entity.id
_entity.type
_entity.pdbx_description
1 polymer ?
#
loop_
_entity_poly.entity_id
_entity_poly.type
_entity_poly.pdbx_seq_one_letter_code
_entity_poly.pdbx_strand_id
1 'polypeptide(L)'
;MRQADPPHHHPRHRHHRRHSGALLDLIREVLADGRPRTPSEILTEGQARGLFPAGYVVENVTNAIHGYVGRKQLRGRKPFAVQDPDGRYRLNQIPDPWPEPSSPLPTRSPSHEALAALDVARRTATGADPAAFERAVCDVFAALGFVATHLGANDQPDGLLDAPLGALGYRVVLECKTAVPGKGVGLPNAAEPARYREPYGAERCALVGPEFTSQPVLLSELNVHCVSAWTIDDLATIVNAALNPYELRRAFEPGFAEDTLADLIWERSHGVRKRIAVISELLQKIAGHEQHIALAAKPELAAHLTVDSAMICVNEWLARHAGEARCERADVEAAFDWMTQPLVGAAVWADDAKRAIVVTSLGLSAER
;
A
#
# COMPACT_ATOMS: atom_id res chain seq x y z
N MET A 1 37.67 28.89 54.48
CA MET A 1 36.41 28.57 53.78
C MET A 1 36.71 28.46 52.30
N ARG A 2 36.65 27.25 51.71
CA ARG A 2 36.78 27.04 50.26
C ARG A 2 35.36 27.00 49.68
N GLN A 3 35.06 27.89 48.74
CA GLN A 3 33.82 27.90 47.97
C GLN A 3 33.81 26.67 47.04
N ALA A 4 32.72 25.91 47.08
CA ALA A 4 32.49 24.77 46.19
C ALA A 4 31.81 25.27 44.90
N ASP A 5 32.38 24.91 43.75
CA ASP A 5 31.80 25.21 42.44
C ASP A 5 30.52 24.41 42.20
N PRO A 6 29.50 25.00 41.52
CA PRO A 6 28.24 24.33 41.25
C PRO A 6 28.39 23.32 40.09
N PRO A 7 27.60 22.24 40.08
CA PRO A 7 27.69 21.21 39.05
C PRO A 7 27.19 21.72 37.69
N HIS A 8 28.02 21.53 36.67
CA HIS A 8 27.66 21.76 35.27
C HIS A 8 26.54 20.81 34.83
N HIS A 9 25.33 21.33 34.70
CA HIS A 9 24.23 20.65 34.03
C HIS A 9 24.45 20.66 32.51
N HIS A 10 24.84 19.52 31.95
CA HIS A 10 24.77 19.32 30.50
C HIS A 10 23.29 19.33 30.05
N PRO A 11 22.91 20.21 29.10
CA PRO A 11 21.56 20.21 28.56
C PRO A 11 21.34 18.91 27.77
N ARG A 12 20.44 18.04 28.25
CA ARG A 12 19.98 16.89 27.49
C ARG A 12 19.16 17.39 26.29
N HIS A 13 19.79 17.47 25.12
CA HIS A 13 19.14 17.79 23.85
C HIS A 13 17.98 16.82 23.56
N ARG A 14 16.74 17.27 23.80
CA ARG A 14 15.49 16.50 23.59
C ARG A 14 14.74 16.92 22.30
N HIS A 15 15.45 17.20 21.21
CA HIS A 15 14.83 17.68 19.96
C HIS A 15 14.81 16.71 18.76
N HIS A 16 15.26 15.45 18.89
CA HIS A 16 15.43 14.57 17.71
C HIS A 16 14.22 13.73 17.26
N ARG A 17 13.06 13.77 17.93
CA ARG A 17 11.97 12.83 17.58
C ARG A 17 11.25 13.13 16.26
N ARG A 18 11.23 14.37 15.75
CA ARG A 18 10.55 14.70 14.48
C ARG A 18 11.39 14.47 13.23
N HIS A 19 12.72 14.48 13.34
CA HIS A 19 13.61 14.31 12.18
C HIS A 19 13.79 12.86 11.72
N SER A 20 13.46 11.88 12.59
CA SER A 20 13.65 10.47 12.25
C SER A 20 12.66 9.98 11.18
N GLY A 21 11.48 10.57 11.05
CA GLY A 21 10.49 10.18 10.04
C GLY A 21 10.97 10.54 8.63
N ALA A 22 11.25 11.83 8.41
CA ALA A 22 11.74 12.33 7.13
C ALA A 22 13.00 11.60 6.63
N LEU A 23 13.96 11.31 7.52
CA LEU A 23 15.15 10.55 7.15
C LEU A 23 14.82 9.11 6.69
N LEU A 24 13.87 8.44 7.34
CA LEU A 24 13.44 7.09 6.94
C LEU A 24 12.73 7.09 5.59
N ASP A 25 11.97 8.14 5.27
CA ASP A 25 11.32 8.29 3.96
C ASP A 25 12.36 8.46 2.84
N LEU A 26 13.39 9.28 3.07
CA LEU A 26 14.51 9.43 2.12
C LEU A 26 15.30 8.13 1.95
N ILE A 27 15.53 7.39 3.04
CA ILE A 27 16.16 6.06 2.98
C ILE A 27 15.31 5.09 2.15
N ARG A 28 13.98 5.09 2.35
CA ARG A 28 13.06 4.27 1.57
C ARG A 28 13.13 4.59 0.09
N GLU A 29 13.16 5.87 -0.27
CA GLU A 29 13.30 6.34 -1.66
C GLU A 29 14.60 5.85 -2.31
N VAL A 30 15.73 5.90 -1.59
CA VAL A 30 17.01 5.38 -2.11
C VAL A 30 16.96 3.86 -2.32
N LEU A 31 16.27 3.13 -1.43
CA LEU A 31 16.13 1.67 -1.53
C LEU A 31 15.03 1.21 -2.51
N ALA A 32 14.26 2.13 -3.10
CA ALA A 32 13.10 1.82 -3.95
C ALA A 32 13.43 0.96 -5.18
N ASP A 33 14.68 0.98 -5.67
CA ASP A 33 15.12 0.13 -6.77
C ASP A 33 15.46 -1.32 -6.37
N GLY A 34 15.26 -1.67 -5.10
CA GLY A 34 15.41 -3.03 -4.57
C GLY A 34 16.85 -3.48 -4.35
N ARG A 35 17.85 -2.68 -4.73
CA ARG A 35 19.26 -3.08 -4.60
C ARG A 35 19.71 -3.01 -3.13
N PRO A 36 20.32 -4.08 -2.59
CA PRO A 36 20.91 -4.06 -1.26
C PRO A 36 22.06 -3.06 -1.15
N ARG A 37 22.02 -2.19 -0.14
CA ARG A 37 23.01 -1.13 0.12
C ARG A 37 23.43 -1.06 1.57
N THR A 38 24.72 -0.84 1.81
CA THR A 38 25.25 -0.38 3.09
C THR A 38 24.75 1.04 3.41
N PRO A 39 24.77 1.47 4.69
CA PRO A 39 24.42 2.85 5.04
C PRO A 39 25.26 3.92 4.31
N SER A 40 26.53 3.63 4.00
CA SER A 40 27.37 4.53 3.22
C SER A 40 26.89 4.64 1.78
N GLU A 41 26.59 3.52 1.12
CA GLU A 41 26.04 3.51 -0.25
C GLU A 41 24.68 4.22 -0.31
N ILE A 42 23.82 4.05 0.71
CA ILE A 42 22.54 4.78 0.82
C ILE A 42 22.78 6.30 0.86
N LEU A 43 23.70 6.76 1.72
CA LEU A 43 24.01 8.18 1.84
C LEU A 43 24.57 8.74 0.53
N THR A 44 25.56 8.06 -0.07
CA THR A 44 26.20 8.49 -1.31
C THR A 44 25.19 8.58 -2.46
N GLU A 45 24.34 7.56 -2.63
CA GLU A 45 23.31 7.56 -3.67
C GLU A 45 22.28 8.66 -3.42
N GLY A 46 21.80 8.82 -2.19
CA GLY A 46 20.82 9.86 -1.88
C GLY A 46 21.40 11.27 -2.00
N GLN A 47 22.70 11.49 -1.74
CA GLN A 47 23.36 12.77 -2.02
C GLN A 47 23.48 13.02 -3.53
N ALA A 48 23.82 12.00 -4.31
CA ALA A 48 23.88 12.09 -5.77
C ALA A 48 22.52 12.44 -6.39
N ARG A 49 21.43 11.94 -5.79
CA ARG A 49 20.03 12.27 -6.18
C ARG A 49 19.51 13.59 -5.59
N GLY A 50 20.28 14.28 -4.74
CA GLY A 50 19.83 15.49 -4.05
C GLY A 50 18.77 15.25 -2.95
N LEU A 51 18.59 13.99 -2.52
CA LEU A 51 17.66 13.60 -1.45
C LEU A 51 18.25 13.92 -0.07
N PHE A 52 19.55 13.75 0.12
CA PHE A 52 20.24 14.08 1.36
C PHE A 52 21.02 15.41 1.24
N PRO A 53 20.90 16.32 2.23
CA PRO A 53 21.80 17.46 2.34
C PRO A 53 23.26 17.02 2.48
N ALA A 54 24.19 17.82 1.95
CA ALA A 54 25.63 17.53 1.97
C ALA A 54 26.23 17.35 3.38
N GLY A 55 25.59 17.91 4.42
CA GLY A 55 26.03 17.78 5.81
C GLY A 55 25.62 16.49 6.53
N TYR A 56 24.85 15.60 5.89
CA TYR A 56 24.51 14.31 6.48
C TYR A 56 25.74 13.40 6.53
N VAL A 57 25.92 12.68 7.64
CA VAL A 57 27.00 11.70 7.80
C VAL A 57 26.45 10.27 7.86
N VAL A 58 27.28 9.28 7.55
CA VAL A 58 26.89 7.86 7.48
C VAL A 58 26.26 7.38 8.80
N GLU A 59 26.75 7.89 9.93
CA GLU A 59 26.21 7.57 11.26
C GLU A 59 24.73 7.95 11.41
N ASN A 60 24.27 9.04 10.78
CA ASN A 60 22.85 9.41 10.80
C ASN A 60 22.00 8.31 10.14
N VAL A 61 22.41 7.84 8.96
CA VAL A 61 21.71 6.80 8.19
C VAL A 61 21.73 5.49 8.94
N THR A 62 22.91 5.06 9.43
CA THR A 62 23.08 3.83 10.22
C THR A 62 22.16 3.80 11.44
N ASN A 63 22.21 4.84 12.27
CA ASN A 63 21.41 4.90 13.50
C ASN A 63 19.91 4.95 13.21
N ALA A 64 19.50 5.63 12.14
CA ALA A 64 18.10 5.72 11.73
C ALA A 64 17.56 4.36 11.27
N ILE A 65 18.20 3.72 10.29
CA ILE A 65 17.70 2.47 9.71
C ILE A 65 17.83 1.30 10.68
N HIS A 66 18.96 1.14 11.37
CA HIS A 66 19.17 0.06 12.33
C HIS A 66 18.21 0.19 13.50
N GLY A 67 18.09 1.40 14.06
CA GLY A 67 17.15 1.69 15.14
C GLY A 67 15.70 1.47 14.72
N TYR A 68 15.33 1.81 13.48
CA TYR A 68 13.99 1.55 12.95
C TYR A 68 13.69 0.06 12.82
N VAL A 69 14.55 -0.70 12.14
CA VAL A 69 14.38 -2.14 11.92
C VAL A 69 14.29 -2.87 13.26
N GLY A 70 15.23 -2.62 14.18
CA GLY A 70 15.22 -3.23 15.50
C GLY A 70 13.95 -2.90 16.29
N ARG A 71 13.47 -1.64 16.27
CA ARG A 71 12.22 -1.27 16.95
C ARG A 71 10.99 -1.96 16.34
N LYS A 72 10.89 -2.07 15.01
CA LYS A 72 9.76 -2.75 14.35
C LYS A 72 9.77 -4.24 14.66
N GLN A 73 10.93 -4.90 14.57
CA GLN A 73 11.09 -6.32 14.90
C GLN A 73 10.77 -6.62 16.37
N LEU A 74 11.28 -5.81 17.32
CA LEU A 74 10.95 -5.96 18.75
C LEU A 74 9.45 -5.81 19.05
N ARG A 75 8.71 -5.12 18.18
CA ARG A 75 7.27 -4.92 18.28
C ARG A 75 6.47 -5.98 17.50
N GLY A 76 7.13 -6.96 16.89
CA GLY A 76 6.48 -7.95 16.03
C GLY A 76 5.89 -7.35 14.74
N ARG A 77 6.38 -6.19 14.32
CA ARG A 77 5.89 -5.44 13.15
C ARG A 77 6.78 -5.67 11.95
N LYS A 78 6.21 -5.55 10.74
CA LYS A 78 6.96 -5.66 9.49
C LYS A 78 7.73 -4.36 9.20
N PRO A 79 9.08 -4.34 9.21
CA PRO A 79 9.81 -3.15 8.77
C PRO A 79 9.73 -3.02 7.25
N PHE A 80 9.83 -1.79 6.71
CA PHE A 80 9.89 -1.57 5.26
C PHE A 80 11.25 -1.99 4.68
N ALA A 81 12.28 -2.12 5.52
CA ALA A 81 13.62 -2.54 5.14
C ALA A 81 14.05 -3.75 5.96
N VAL A 82 14.85 -4.62 5.36
CA VAL A 82 15.49 -5.77 6.02
C VAL A 82 16.98 -5.69 5.84
N GLN A 83 17.73 -6.25 6.80
CA GLN A 83 19.18 -6.34 6.75
C GLN A 83 19.58 -7.74 6.29
N ASP A 84 20.37 -7.81 5.22
CA ASP A 84 20.96 -9.05 4.71
C ASP A 84 22.14 -9.51 5.60
N PRO A 85 22.58 -10.78 5.52
CA PRO A 85 23.66 -11.30 6.38
C PRO A 85 25.00 -10.57 6.27
N ASP A 86 25.26 -9.89 5.15
CA ASP A 86 26.46 -9.08 4.90
C ASP A 86 26.35 -7.64 5.45
N GLY A 87 25.23 -7.32 6.10
CA GLY A 87 24.98 -6.03 6.72
C GLY A 87 24.39 -4.97 5.78
N ARG A 88 24.10 -5.31 4.51
CA ARG A 88 23.38 -4.43 3.58
C ARG A 88 21.90 -4.39 3.90
N TYR A 89 21.25 -3.29 3.52
CA TYR A 89 19.80 -3.10 3.67
C TYR A 89 19.14 -3.03 2.29
N ARG A 90 17.98 -3.66 2.20
CA ARG A 90 17.08 -3.58 1.03
C ARG A 90 15.65 -3.39 1.52
N LEU A 91 14.75 -3.05 0.60
CA LEU A 91 13.33 -3.11 0.92
C LEU A 91 12.92 -4.55 1.30
N ASN A 92 12.01 -4.64 2.26
CA ASN A 92 11.44 -5.91 2.69
C ASN A 92 10.61 -6.53 1.56
N GLN A 93 9.85 -5.69 0.86
CA GLN A 93 9.24 -6.06 -0.40
C GLN A 93 10.26 -5.97 -1.55
N ILE A 94 10.37 -7.03 -2.34
CA ILE A 94 11.27 -7.09 -3.49
C ILE A 94 10.55 -6.44 -4.69
N PRO A 95 11.15 -5.43 -5.36
CA PRO A 95 10.55 -4.84 -6.56
C PRO A 95 10.30 -5.88 -7.62
N ASP A 96 9.15 -5.74 -8.29
CA ASP A 96 8.84 -6.54 -9.46
C ASP A 96 9.88 -6.21 -10.56
N PRO A 97 10.66 -7.20 -11.08
CA PRO A 97 11.72 -6.96 -12.06
C PRO A 97 11.18 -6.49 -13.42
N TRP A 98 9.85 -6.47 -13.59
CA TRP A 98 9.19 -5.98 -14.78
C TRP A 98 9.43 -4.47 -14.98
N PRO A 99 9.48 -4.00 -16.23
CA PRO A 99 9.62 -2.56 -16.51
C PRO A 99 8.39 -1.81 -16.02
N GLU A 100 8.52 -0.50 -15.81
CA GLU A 100 7.34 0.34 -15.59
C GLU A 100 6.52 0.44 -16.89
N PRO A 101 5.17 0.38 -16.81
CA PRO A 101 4.34 0.64 -17.97
C PRO A 101 4.51 2.10 -18.41
N SER A 102 4.39 2.33 -19.70
CA SER A 102 4.54 3.65 -20.33
C SER A 102 3.43 4.59 -19.90
N SER A 103 2.23 4.05 -19.67
CA SER A 103 1.10 4.76 -19.09
C SER A 103 0.98 4.45 -17.60
N PRO A 104 0.72 5.45 -16.74
CA PRO A 104 0.45 5.19 -15.34
C PRO A 104 -0.74 4.26 -15.21
N LEU A 105 -0.63 3.28 -14.31
CA LEU A 105 -1.75 2.38 -14.02
C LEU A 105 -2.97 3.21 -13.60
N PRO A 106 -4.19 2.85 -14.07
CA PRO A 106 -5.40 3.52 -13.61
C PRO A 106 -5.49 3.45 -12.08
N THR A 107 -5.31 4.60 -11.45
CA THR A 107 -5.43 4.79 -10.01
C THR A 107 -6.64 5.66 -9.73
N ARG A 108 -7.35 5.34 -8.65
CA ARG A 108 -8.39 6.22 -8.14
C ARG A 108 -7.71 7.36 -7.39
N SER A 109 -8.18 8.58 -7.62
CA SER A 109 -7.79 9.71 -6.79
C SER A 109 -8.63 9.72 -5.51
N PRO A 110 -8.07 10.17 -4.37
CA PRO A 110 -8.86 10.42 -3.17
C PRO A 110 -10.00 11.39 -3.47
N SER A 111 -11.20 11.10 -2.98
CA SER A 111 -12.31 12.06 -3.06
C SER A 111 -12.08 13.22 -2.08
N HIS A 112 -12.60 14.40 -2.41
CA HIS A 112 -12.55 15.56 -1.50
C HIS A 112 -13.24 15.25 -0.17
N GLU A 113 -14.34 14.48 -0.20
CA GLU A 113 -15.06 14.01 0.98
C GLU A 113 -14.19 13.14 1.88
N ALA A 114 -13.44 12.18 1.31
CA ALA A 114 -12.55 11.31 2.08
C ALA A 114 -11.41 12.09 2.75
N LEU A 115 -10.83 13.06 2.03
CA LEU A 115 -9.79 13.93 2.59
C LEU A 115 -10.34 14.81 3.72
N ALA A 116 -11.52 15.39 3.53
CA ALA A 116 -12.18 16.21 4.54
C ALA A 116 -12.51 15.40 5.81
N ALA A 117 -13.07 14.19 5.65
CA ALA A 117 -13.36 13.29 6.76
C ALA A 117 -12.08 12.89 7.53
N LEU A 118 -11.00 12.59 6.81
CA LEU A 118 -9.70 12.29 7.41
C LEU A 118 -9.14 13.46 8.23
N ASP A 119 -9.27 14.69 7.74
CA ASP A 119 -8.84 15.88 8.46
C ASP A 119 -9.68 16.15 9.72
N VAL A 120 -10.96 15.79 9.72
CA VAL A 120 -11.77 15.79 10.94
C VAL A 120 -11.27 14.72 11.91
N ALA A 121 -11.09 13.47 11.45
CA ALA A 121 -10.63 12.36 12.28
C ALA A 121 -9.27 12.66 12.95
N ARG A 122 -8.34 13.28 12.21
CA ARG A 122 -7.04 13.74 12.76
C ARG A 122 -7.19 14.73 13.91
N ARG A 123 -8.11 15.70 13.77
CA ARG A 123 -8.32 16.74 14.79
C ARG A 123 -9.00 16.17 16.04
N THR A 124 -9.91 15.22 15.88
CA THR A 124 -10.71 14.66 17.00
C THR A 124 -10.02 13.49 17.70
N ALA A 125 -9.06 12.81 17.08
CA ALA A 125 -8.38 11.64 17.66
C ALA A 125 -7.66 11.89 19.00
N THR A 126 -7.36 13.15 19.31
CA THR A 126 -6.78 13.54 20.61
C THR A 126 -7.63 14.52 21.42
N GLY A 127 -8.89 14.67 21.04
CA GLY A 127 -9.84 15.58 21.67
C GLY A 127 -10.54 14.99 22.91
N ALA A 128 -11.32 15.84 23.58
CA ALA A 128 -12.16 15.47 24.72
C ALA A 128 -13.57 14.97 24.30
N ASP A 129 -13.86 14.90 23.00
CA ASP A 129 -15.12 14.41 22.43
C ASP A 129 -14.86 13.11 21.64
N PRO A 130 -14.93 11.94 22.31
CA PRO A 130 -14.79 10.64 21.65
C PRO A 130 -15.82 10.42 20.54
N ALA A 131 -17.07 10.84 20.76
CA ALA A 131 -18.15 10.65 19.80
C ALA A 131 -17.89 11.41 18.48
N ALA A 132 -17.23 12.58 18.53
CA ALA A 132 -16.78 13.27 17.32
C ALA A 132 -15.69 12.51 16.56
N PHE A 133 -14.82 11.78 17.27
CA PHE A 133 -13.82 10.91 16.64
C PHE A 133 -14.46 9.68 16.00
N GLU A 134 -15.38 9.02 16.70
CA GLU A 134 -16.12 7.85 16.20
C GLU A 134 -16.88 8.18 14.91
N ARG A 135 -17.61 9.30 14.87
CA ARG A 135 -18.32 9.78 13.67
C ARG A 135 -17.36 10.04 12.52
N ALA A 136 -16.25 10.75 12.79
CA ALA A 136 -15.28 11.07 11.74
C ALA A 136 -14.62 9.82 11.14
N VAL A 137 -14.37 8.78 11.95
CA VAL A 137 -13.87 7.49 11.44
C VAL A 137 -14.93 6.81 10.57
N CYS A 138 -16.21 6.81 10.97
CA CYS A 138 -17.29 6.29 10.13
C CYS A 138 -17.39 7.06 8.80
N ASP A 139 -17.28 8.39 8.83
CA ASP A 139 -17.30 9.24 7.62
C ASP A 139 -16.14 8.93 6.66
N VAL A 140 -14.94 8.64 7.19
CA VAL A 140 -13.79 8.20 6.37
C VAL A 140 -14.13 6.91 5.62
N PHE A 141 -14.66 5.90 6.32
CA PHE A 141 -15.02 4.63 5.66
C PHE A 141 -16.22 4.77 4.71
N ALA A 142 -17.19 5.63 5.04
CA ALA A 142 -18.30 5.96 4.14
C ALA A 142 -17.79 6.55 2.82
N ALA A 143 -16.86 7.50 2.89
CA ALA A 143 -16.25 8.13 1.71
C ALA A 143 -15.39 7.16 0.87
N LEU A 144 -14.95 6.04 1.45
CA LEU A 144 -14.26 4.95 0.75
C LEU A 144 -15.23 3.93 0.13
N GLY A 145 -16.53 4.07 0.37
CA GLY A 145 -17.59 3.24 -0.23
C GLY A 145 -18.20 2.18 0.69
N PHE A 146 -17.93 2.21 1.99
CA PHE A 146 -18.71 1.41 2.95
C PHE A 146 -20.06 2.06 3.22
N VAL A 147 -21.07 1.26 3.59
CA VAL A 147 -22.25 1.77 4.30
C VAL A 147 -21.88 1.81 5.78
N ALA A 148 -21.51 3.01 6.27
CA ALA A 148 -21.07 3.21 7.65
C ALA A 148 -22.21 3.77 8.52
N THR A 149 -22.37 3.21 9.73
CA THR A 149 -23.35 3.67 10.73
C THR A 149 -22.65 3.94 12.05
N HIS A 150 -22.70 5.17 12.56
CA HIS A 150 -22.28 5.51 13.93
C HIS A 150 -23.38 5.11 14.91
N LEU A 151 -23.01 4.44 16.01
CA LEU A 151 -23.93 4.00 17.06
C LEU A 151 -23.60 4.71 18.39
N GLY A 152 -22.36 4.61 18.86
CA GLY A 152 -21.76 5.45 19.91
C GLY A 152 -22.53 5.55 21.24
N ALA A 153 -23.34 4.54 21.58
CA ALA A 153 -24.12 4.49 22.81
C ALA A 153 -23.52 3.51 23.82
N ASN A 154 -23.88 3.66 25.10
CA ASN A 154 -23.44 2.72 26.12
C ASN A 154 -23.86 1.28 25.76
N ASP A 155 -22.95 0.32 25.91
CA ASP A 155 -23.11 -1.08 25.53
C ASP A 155 -23.39 -1.33 24.03
N GLN A 156 -22.99 -0.41 23.16
CA GLN A 156 -22.96 -0.58 21.72
C GLN A 156 -21.53 -0.38 21.20
N PRO A 157 -21.17 -0.95 20.04
CA PRO A 157 -19.93 -0.57 19.37
C PRO A 157 -20.03 0.88 18.89
N ASP A 158 -18.90 1.50 18.59
CA ASP A 158 -18.88 2.87 18.10
C ASP A 158 -19.48 2.99 16.69
N GLY A 159 -19.28 1.98 15.85
CA GLY A 159 -19.90 1.95 14.53
C GLY A 159 -19.90 0.58 13.86
N LEU A 160 -20.62 0.52 12.74
CA LEU A 160 -20.69 -0.63 11.84
C LEU A 160 -20.29 -0.19 10.44
N LEU A 161 -19.53 -1.04 9.75
CA LEU A 161 -19.21 -0.89 8.33
C LEU A 161 -19.74 -2.08 7.56
N ASP A 162 -20.61 -1.84 6.59
CA ASP A 162 -21.06 -2.85 5.64
C ASP A 162 -20.39 -2.62 4.28
N ALA A 163 -19.67 -3.62 3.78
CA ALA A 163 -19.09 -3.59 2.44
C ALA A 163 -20.15 -4.00 1.39
N PRO A 164 -20.63 -3.09 0.51
CA PRO A 164 -21.72 -3.38 -0.42
C PRO A 164 -21.23 -4.15 -1.67
N LEU A 165 -20.72 -5.37 -1.48
CA LEU A 165 -20.06 -6.17 -2.51
C LEU A 165 -20.87 -7.41 -2.95
N GLY A 166 -22.18 -7.42 -2.68
CA GLY A 166 -23.06 -8.56 -2.99
C GLY A 166 -22.63 -9.82 -2.23
N ALA A 167 -22.40 -10.93 -2.95
CA ALA A 167 -21.95 -12.19 -2.35
C ALA A 167 -20.56 -12.12 -1.68
N LEU A 168 -19.77 -11.09 -2.00
CA LEU A 168 -18.47 -10.82 -1.37
C LEU A 168 -18.58 -9.79 -0.24
N GLY A 169 -19.79 -9.35 0.10
CA GLY A 169 -20.04 -8.42 1.20
C GLY A 169 -19.50 -8.97 2.52
N TYR A 170 -19.17 -8.05 3.41
CA TYR A 170 -18.77 -8.37 4.78
C TYR A 170 -19.07 -7.20 5.70
N ARG A 171 -19.26 -7.50 6.98
CA ARG A 171 -19.51 -6.50 8.03
C ARG A 171 -18.34 -6.39 8.99
N VAL A 172 -17.99 -5.15 9.36
CA VAL A 172 -16.98 -4.82 10.37
C VAL A 172 -17.64 -4.09 11.55
N VAL A 173 -17.34 -4.54 12.77
CA VAL A 173 -17.58 -3.74 13.98
C VAL A 173 -16.39 -2.81 14.22
N LEU A 174 -16.68 -1.54 14.49
CA LEU A 174 -15.69 -0.52 14.86
C LEU A 174 -15.73 -0.20 16.34
N GLU A 175 -14.54 -0.11 16.92
CA GLU A 175 -14.26 0.50 18.21
C GLU A 175 -13.17 1.57 18.01
N CYS A 176 -13.36 2.75 18.57
CA CYS A 176 -12.50 3.91 18.45
C CYS A 176 -11.97 4.32 19.82
N LYS A 177 -10.67 4.61 19.90
CA LYS A 177 -10.03 5.12 21.12
C LYS A 177 -9.35 6.45 20.82
N THR A 178 -9.73 7.49 21.55
CA THR A 178 -8.98 8.74 21.59
C THR A 178 -7.77 8.61 22.51
N ALA A 179 -6.82 9.54 22.41
CA ALA A 179 -5.69 9.60 23.32
C ALA A 179 -5.34 11.03 23.73
N VAL A 180 -4.67 11.20 24.87
CA VAL A 180 -4.19 12.52 25.28
C VAL A 180 -3.12 13.00 24.30
N PRO A 181 -3.09 14.27 23.86
CA PRO A 181 -2.07 14.76 22.94
C PRO A 181 -0.65 14.38 23.34
N GLY A 182 0.08 13.74 22.42
CA GLY A 182 1.45 13.26 22.65
C GLY A 182 1.57 11.98 23.50
N LYS A 183 0.44 11.39 23.92
CA LYS A 183 0.37 10.06 24.52
C LYS A 183 -0.46 9.20 23.56
N GLY A 184 0.06 8.05 23.12
CA GLY A 184 -0.78 7.11 22.38
C GLY A 184 -1.81 6.45 23.29
N VAL A 185 -2.68 5.62 22.72
CA VAL A 185 -3.67 4.81 23.45
C VAL A 185 -2.94 3.88 24.42
N GLY A 186 -3.21 4.06 25.71
CA GLY A 186 -2.59 3.29 26.79
C GLY A 186 -3.29 1.97 27.08
N LEU A 187 -4.62 1.93 26.92
CA LEU A 187 -5.48 0.77 27.18
C LEU A 187 -6.39 0.50 25.97
N PRO A 188 -5.86 -0.09 24.89
CA PRO A 188 -6.63 -0.35 23.67
C PRO A 188 -7.77 -1.38 23.82
N ASN A 189 -7.61 -2.39 24.68
CA ASN A 189 -8.57 -3.47 24.94
C ASN A 189 -9.18 -4.12 23.67
N ALA A 190 -8.43 -5.02 23.02
CA ALA A 190 -8.91 -5.71 21.82
C ALA A 190 -10.16 -6.59 22.05
N ALA A 191 -10.44 -7.02 23.28
CA ALA A 191 -11.62 -7.81 23.59
C ALA A 191 -12.95 -7.03 23.38
N GLU A 192 -12.89 -5.70 23.43
CA GLU A 192 -14.06 -4.83 23.36
C GLU A 192 -14.79 -4.84 22.01
N PRO A 193 -14.13 -4.61 20.85
CA PRO A 193 -14.83 -4.78 19.57
C PRO A 193 -15.27 -6.25 19.35
N ALA A 194 -14.53 -7.22 19.89
CA ALA A 194 -14.82 -8.64 19.70
C ALA A 194 -16.12 -9.10 20.39
N ARG A 195 -16.51 -8.51 21.54
CA ARG A 195 -17.80 -8.83 22.20
C ARG A 195 -19.03 -8.48 21.35
N TYR A 196 -18.89 -7.53 20.43
CA TYR A 196 -19.99 -7.08 19.57
C TYR A 196 -20.04 -7.81 18.23
N ARG A 197 -19.04 -8.65 17.91
CA ARG A 197 -18.96 -9.33 16.62
C ARG A 197 -20.19 -10.20 16.33
N GLU A 198 -20.51 -11.13 17.23
CA GLU A 198 -21.66 -12.03 17.07
C GLU A 198 -23.01 -11.30 17.19
N PRO A 199 -23.25 -10.44 18.21
CA PRO A 199 -24.51 -9.70 18.33
C PRO A 199 -24.89 -8.85 17.10
N TYR A 200 -23.89 -8.35 16.37
CA TYR A 200 -24.12 -7.51 15.17
C TYR A 200 -23.91 -8.27 13.85
N GLY A 201 -23.65 -9.58 13.90
CA GLY A 201 -23.42 -10.41 12.71
C GLY A 201 -22.20 -9.97 11.89
N ALA A 202 -21.17 -9.44 12.55
CA ALA A 202 -19.96 -8.98 11.91
C ALA A 202 -18.98 -10.12 11.66
N GLU A 203 -18.31 -10.08 10.51
CA GLU A 203 -17.26 -11.04 10.15
C GLU A 203 -15.88 -10.57 10.63
N ARG A 204 -15.73 -9.28 10.88
CA ARG A 204 -14.46 -8.62 11.22
C ARG A 204 -14.67 -7.59 12.32
N CYS A 205 -13.59 -7.26 13.01
CA CYS A 205 -13.53 -6.26 14.06
C CYS A 205 -12.34 -5.35 13.83
N ALA A 206 -12.51 -4.05 14.07
CA ALA A 206 -11.45 -3.07 13.99
C ALA A 206 -11.43 -2.18 15.24
N LEU A 207 -10.21 -1.94 15.73
CA LEU A 207 -9.90 -1.00 16.79
C LEU A 207 -9.10 0.16 16.18
N VAL A 208 -9.65 1.38 16.23
CA VAL A 208 -9.08 2.58 15.59
C VAL A 208 -8.60 3.57 16.65
N GLY A 209 -7.41 4.15 16.48
CA GLY A 209 -6.91 5.20 17.38
C GLY A 209 -5.82 6.06 16.76
N PRO A 210 -5.31 7.09 17.45
CA PRO A 210 -4.21 7.91 16.94
C PRO A 210 -2.88 7.14 16.85
N GLU A 211 -2.51 6.40 17.90
CA GLU A 211 -1.29 5.58 17.99
C GLU A 211 -1.45 4.57 19.13
N PHE A 212 -0.81 3.40 19.07
CA PHE A 212 -0.82 2.40 20.15
C PHE A 212 0.56 2.26 20.82
N THR A 213 0.61 2.39 22.15
CA THR A 213 1.88 2.43 22.91
C THR A 213 2.42 1.05 23.33
N SER A 214 1.54 0.07 23.58
CA SER A 214 1.88 -1.26 24.12
C SER A 214 1.82 -2.37 23.06
N GLN A 215 2.65 -2.28 22.02
CA GLN A 215 2.47 -3.06 20.79
C GLN A 215 2.65 -4.58 20.90
N PRO A 216 3.64 -5.16 21.63
CA PRO A 216 3.81 -6.61 21.66
C PRO A 216 2.65 -7.35 22.34
N VAL A 217 2.20 -6.86 23.51
CA VAL A 217 1.04 -7.44 24.23
C VAL A 217 -0.22 -7.25 23.39
N LEU A 218 -0.43 -6.03 22.86
CA LEU A 218 -1.56 -5.75 21.99
C LEU A 218 -1.62 -6.69 20.78
N LEU A 219 -0.48 -6.98 20.13
CA LEU A 219 -0.46 -7.90 18.98
C LEU A 219 -1.01 -9.29 19.33
N SER A 220 -0.63 -9.84 20.48
CA SER A 220 -1.18 -11.12 20.95
C SER A 220 -2.70 -11.03 21.16
N GLU A 221 -3.16 -9.96 21.81
CA GLU A 221 -4.58 -9.73 22.09
C GLU A 221 -5.40 -9.56 20.80
N LEU A 222 -4.89 -8.83 19.81
CA LEU A 222 -5.52 -8.65 18.50
C LEU A 222 -5.72 -10.01 17.80
N ASN A 223 -4.73 -10.90 17.86
CA ASN A 223 -4.84 -12.24 17.29
C ASN A 223 -5.85 -13.10 18.05
N VAL A 224 -5.79 -13.12 19.39
CA VAL A 224 -6.70 -13.88 20.25
C VAL A 224 -8.16 -13.47 20.04
N HIS A 225 -8.42 -12.17 19.93
CA HIS A 225 -9.77 -11.62 19.79
C HIS A 225 -10.23 -11.45 18.34
N CYS A 226 -9.38 -11.78 17.37
CA CYS A 226 -9.61 -11.62 15.93
C CYS A 226 -9.93 -10.16 15.52
N VAL A 227 -9.10 -9.22 15.96
CA VAL A 227 -9.29 -7.77 15.75
C VAL A 227 -8.13 -7.18 14.97
N SER A 228 -8.44 -6.29 14.04
CA SER A 228 -7.45 -5.47 13.35
C SER A 228 -7.26 -4.14 14.09
N ALA A 229 -6.02 -3.69 14.30
CA ALA A 229 -5.72 -2.38 14.87
C ALA A 229 -5.31 -1.39 13.78
N TRP A 230 -5.95 -0.22 13.80
CA TRP A 230 -5.80 0.84 12.82
C TRP A 230 -5.40 2.15 13.48
N THR A 231 -4.47 2.85 12.85
CA THR A 231 -4.06 4.19 13.25
C THR A 231 -4.66 5.25 12.32
N ILE A 232 -4.58 6.52 12.73
CA ILE A 232 -4.91 7.64 11.84
C ILE A 232 -4.01 7.70 10.61
N ASP A 233 -2.75 7.26 10.73
CA ASP A 233 -1.85 7.15 9.58
C ASP A 233 -2.29 6.04 8.62
N ASP A 234 -2.81 4.92 9.14
CA ASP A 234 -3.42 3.87 8.31
C ASP A 234 -4.64 4.40 7.55
N LEU A 235 -5.52 5.17 8.21
CA LEU A 235 -6.64 5.84 7.55
C LEU A 235 -6.16 6.81 6.46
N ALA A 236 -5.07 7.55 6.72
CA ALA A 236 -4.47 8.41 5.72
C ALA A 236 -3.92 7.62 4.53
N THR A 237 -3.29 6.47 4.76
CA THR A 237 -2.80 5.59 3.69
C THR A 237 -3.94 5.12 2.81
N ILE A 238 -5.04 4.63 3.37
CA ILE A 238 -6.16 4.10 2.57
C ILE A 238 -6.93 5.20 1.82
N VAL A 239 -7.03 6.40 2.40
CA VAL A 239 -7.64 7.57 1.74
C VAL A 239 -6.78 8.03 0.58
N ASN A 240 -5.48 8.28 0.79
CA ASN A 240 -4.60 8.75 -0.28
C ASN A 240 -4.45 7.75 -1.41
N ALA A 241 -4.48 6.45 -1.09
CA ALA A 241 -4.50 5.40 -2.09
C ALA A 241 -5.91 5.18 -2.69
N ALA A 242 -6.96 5.79 -2.16
CA ALA A 242 -8.34 5.55 -2.56
C ALA A 242 -8.67 4.04 -2.66
N LEU A 243 -8.40 3.30 -1.58
CA LEU A 243 -8.76 1.87 -1.50
C LEU A 243 -10.29 1.71 -1.40
N ASN A 244 -10.87 0.68 -2.02
CA ASN A 244 -12.30 0.35 -1.86
C ASN A 244 -12.52 -0.75 -0.81
N PRO A 245 -13.79 -1.07 -0.44
CA PRO A 245 -14.09 -2.13 0.51
C PRO A 245 -13.58 -3.51 0.07
N TYR A 246 -13.50 -3.79 -1.23
CA TYR A 246 -13.00 -5.07 -1.72
C TYR A 246 -11.50 -5.24 -1.39
N GLU A 247 -10.69 -4.22 -1.69
CA GLU A 247 -9.26 -4.22 -1.40
C GLU A 247 -8.97 -4.24 0.10
N LEU A 248 -9.81 -3.57 0.90
CA LEU A 248 -9.62 -3.45 2.34
C LEU A 248 -9.98 -4.72 3.12
N ARG A 249 -10.59 -5.74 2.49
CA ARG A 249 -11.00 -6.98 3.17
C ARG A 249 -9.86 -7.63 3.94
N ARG A 250 -8.66 -7.71 3.32
CA ARG A 250 -7.45 -8.30 3.95
C ARG A 250 -6.94 -7.45 5.11
N ALA A 251 -7.11 -6.13 5.06
CA ALA A 251 -6.59 -5.23 6.08
C ALA A 251 -7.38 -5.32 7.41
N PHE A 252 -8.59 -5.90 7.37
CA PHE A 252 -9.39 -6.20 8.56
C PHE A 252 -9.09 -7.56 9.20
N GLU A 253 -8.14 -8.33 8.67
CA GLU A 253 -7.67 -9.55 9.33
C GLU A 253 -6.96 -9.23 10.67
N PRO A 254 -6.92 -10.19 11.61
CA PRO A 254 -6.33 -9.95 12.93
C PRO A 254 -4.87 -9.48 12.87
N GLY A 255 -4.53 -8.44 13.65
CA GLY A 255 -3.19 -7.85 13.68
C GLY A 255 -3.19 -6.34 13.43
N PHE A 256 -2.05 -5.77 13.03
CA PHE A 256 -1.98 -4.35 12.70
C PHE A 256 -2.27 -4.13 11.21
N ALA A 257 -3.19 -3.21 10.91
CA ALA A 257 -3.57 -2.87 9.55
C ALA A 257 -2.38 -2.41 8.72
N GLU A 258 -1.50 -1.57 9.28
CA GLU A 258 -0.28 -1.06 8.63
C GLU A 258 0.54 -2.16 7.93
N ASP A 259 0.67 -3.35 8.54
CA ASP A 259 1.48 -4.44 7.98
C ASP A 259 0.83 -5.02 6.70
N THR A 260 -0.50 -5.10 6.66
CA THR A 260 -1.25 -5.55 5.47
C THR A 260 -1.39 -4.45 4.43
N LEU A 261 -1.60 -3.20 4.87
CA LEU A 261 -1.70 -2.04 3.99
C LEU A 261 -0.41 -1.81 3.22
N ALA A 262 0.75 -1.96 3.86
CA ALA A 262 2.05 -1.86 3.18
C ALA A 262 2.13 -2.85 2.00
N ASP A 263 1.63 -4.07 2.17
CA ASP A 263 1.62 -5.09 1.12
C ASP A 263 0.58 -4.78 0.03
N LEU A 264 -0.61 -4.31 0.38
CA LEU A 264 -1.63 -3.91 -0.59
C LEU A 264 -1.17 -2.72 -1.46
N ILE A 265 -0.54 -1.70 -0.86
CA ILE A 265 0.02 -0.57 -1.60
C ILE A 265 1.16 -1.03 -2.50
N TRP A 266 2.00 -1.93 -2.01
CA TRP A 266 3.06 -2.53 -2.82
C TRP A 266 2.48 -3.28 -4.02
N GLU A 267 1.52 -4.18 -3.82
CA GLU A 267 0.88 -5.01 -4.85
C GLU A 267 0.24 -4.17 -5.98
N ARG A 268 -0.19 -2.95 -5.69
CA ARG A 268 -0.75 -2.02 -6.68
C ARG A 268 0.30 -1.47 -7.65
N SER A 269 1.51 -1.23 -7.16
CA SER A 269 2.63 -0.74 -7.97
C SER A 269 3.51 -1.88 -8.49
N HIS A 270 3.50 -3.02 -7.81
CA HIS A 270 4.40 -4.14 -8.03
C HIS A 270 3.60 -5.45 -7.91
N GLY A 271 3.17 -6.00 -9.04
CA GLY A 271 2.38 -7.22 -9.05
C GLY A 271 1.58 -7.41 -10.32
N VAL A 272 0.53 -8.22 -10.22
CA VAL A 272 -0.30 -8.64 -11.36
C VAL A 272 -0.82 -7.46 -12.18
N ARG A 273 -1.22 -6.35 -11.54
CA ARG A 273 -1.72 -5.17 -12.25
C ARG A 273 -0.65 -4.51 -13.13
N LYS A 274 0.58 -4.37 -12.61
CA LYS A 274 1.73 -3.87 -13.37
C LYS A 274 2.05 -4.80 -14.54
N ARG A 275 2.13 -6.12 -14.30
CA ARG A 275 2.40 -7.11 -15.34
C ARG A 275 1.34 -7.10 -16.45
N ILE A 276 0.06 -7.08 -16.09
CA ILE A 276 -1.05 -6.97 -17.05
C ILE A 276 -0.91 -5.72 -17.91
N ALA A 277 -0.60 -4.56 -17.32
CA ALA A 277 -0.45 -3.33 -18.08
C ALA A 277 0.75 -3.39 -19.03
N VAL A 278 1.91 -3.86 -18.56
CA VAL A 278 3.11 -4.03 -19.39
C VAL A 278 2.83 -5.00 -20.55
N ILE A 279 2.24 -6.17 -20.27
CA ILE A 279 1.85 -7.13 -21.32
C ILE A 279 0.93 -6.45 -22.32
N SER A 280 -0.11 -5.76 -21.84
CA SER A 280 -1.11 -5.14 -22.72
C SER A 280 -0.51 -4.07 -23.61
N GLU A 281 0.43 -3.26 -23.12
CA GLU A 281 1.17 -2.28 -23.92
C GLU A 281 2.06 -2.95 -24.97
N LEU A 282 2.81 -3.98 -24.58
CA LEU A 282 3.68 -4.73 -25.48
C LEU A 282 2.87 -5.40 -26.60
N LEU A 283 1.75 -6.03 -26.25
CA LEU A 283 0.90 -6.70 -27.22
C LEU A 283 0.23 -5.72 -28.18
N GLN A 284 -0.22 -4.55 -27.70
CA GLN A 284 -0.71 -3.50 -28.59
C GLN A 284 0.36 -3.04 -29.58
N LYS A 285 1.60 -2.88 -29.13
CA LYS A 285 2.71 -2.47 -29.99
C LYS A 285 3.06 -3.55 -31.04
N ILE A 286 3.17 -4.81 -30.60
CA ILE A 286 3.57 -5.93 -31.46
C ILE A 286 2.45 -6.28 -32.44
N ALA A 287 1.24 -6.57 -31.93
CA ALA A 287 0.11 -6.94 -32.77
C ALA A 287 -0.31 -5.78 -33.68
N GLY A 288 -0.29 -4.55 -33.18
CA GLY A 288 -0.61 -3.38 -33.99
C GLY A 288 0.34 -3.17 -35.16
N HIS A 289 1.64 -3.43 -34.98
CA HIS A 289 2.62 -3.39 -36.06
C HIS A 289 2.36 -4.49 -37.11
N GLU A 290 2.16 -5.73 -36.68
CA GLU A 290 1.90 -6.87 -37.58
C GLU A 290 0.59 -6.70 -38.35
N GLN A 291 -0.48 -6.26 -37.68
CA GLN A 291 -1.76 -5.94 -38.31
C GLN A 291 -1.60 -4.81 -39.34
N HIS A 292 -0.81 -3.78 -39.05
CA HIS A 292 -0.56 -2.69 -39.99
C HIS A 292 0.19 -3.15 -41.24
N ILE A 293 1.21 -4.01 -41.08
CA ILE A 293 1.91 -4.63 -42.21
C ILE A 293 0.95 -5.49 -43.03
N ALA A 294 0.11 -6.30 -42.36
CA ALA A 294 -0.86 -7.16 -43.04
C ALA A 294 -1.89 -6.35 -43.83
N LEU A 295 -2.35 -5.19 -43.34
CA LEU A 295 -3.27 -4.31 -44.07
C LEU A 295 -2.67 -3.82 -45.40
N ALA A 296 -1.35 -3.59 -45.46
CA ALA A 296 -0.67 -3.18 -46.70
C ALA A 296 -0.52 -4.34 -47.71
N ALA A 297 -0.55 -5.59 -47.25
CA ALA A 297 -0.47 -6.78 -48.09
C ALA A 297 -1.86 -7.34 -48.42
N LYS A 298 -2.53 -7.93 -47.42
CA LYS A 298 -3.89 -8.48 -47.46
C LYS A 298 -4.44 -8.57 -46.02
N PRO A 299 -5.60 -7.97 -45.69
CA PRO A 299 -6.13 -7.94 -44.33
C PRO A 299 -6.34 -9.33 -43.69
N GLU A 300 -6.70 -10.33 -44.47
CA GLU A 300 -6.89 -11.73 -44.01
C GLU A 300 -5.60 -12.42 -43.54
N LEU A 301 -4.43 -11.81 -43.79
CA LEU A 301 -3.14 -12.29 -43.31
C LEU A 301 -2.77 -11.74 -41.93
N ALA A 302 -3.60 -10.86 -41.34
CA ALA A 302 -3.35 -10.34 -40.01
C ALA A 302 -3.40 -11.50 -38.99
N ALA A 303 -2.27 -11.78 -38.36
CA ALA A 303 -2.17 -12.88 -37.40
C ALA A 303 -3.07 -12.62 -36.18
N HIS A 304 -3.89 -13.61 -35.84
CA HIS A 304 -4.56 -13.66 -34.55
C HIS A 304 -3.54 -13.94 -33.47
N LEU A 305 -3.60 -13.19 -32.37
CA LEU A 305 -2.67 -13.36 -31.27
C LEU A 305 -3.23 -14.40 -30.29
N THR A 306 -2.69 -15.62 -30.34
CA THR A 306 -2.96 -16.67 -29.35
C THR A 306 -2.19 -16.41 -28.06
N VAL A 307 -2.60 -17.03 -26.95
CA VAL A 307 -1.88 -16.96 -25.66
C VAL A 307 -0.42 -17.42 -25.81
N ASP A 308 -0.17 -18.54 -26.51
CA ASP A 308 1.19 -19.07 -26.67
C ASP A 308 2.08 -18.15 -27.52
N SER A 309 1.56 -17.60 -28.62
CA SER A 309 2.30 -16.61 -29.42
C SER A 309 2.57 -15.33 -28.63
N ALA A 310 1.60 -14.87 -27.84
CA ALA A 310 1.77 -13.70 -26.97
C ALA A 310 2.85 -13.93 -25.91
N MET A 311 2.85 -15.09 -25.26
CA MET A 311 3.88 -15.46 -24.28
C MET A 311 5.30 -15.44 -24.89
N ILE A 312 5.47 -16.00 -26.09
CA ILE A 312 6.77 -16.00 -26.78
C ILE A 312 7.21 -14.56 -27.05
N CYS A 313 6.36 -13.75 -27.66
CA CYS A 313 6.65 -12.36 -27.99
C CYS A 313 7.00 -11.51 -26.75
N VAL A 314 6.21 -11.64 -25.67
CA VAL A 314 6.44 -10.91 -24.41
C VAL A 314 7.75 -11.35 -23.76
N ASN A 315 8.00 -12.66 -23.65
CA ASN A 315 9.23 -13.17 -23.01
C ASN A 315 10.48 -12.81 -23.80
N GLU A 316 10.42 -12.84 -25.14
CA GLU A 316 11.52 -12.39 -25.99
C GLU A 316 11.81 -10.90 -25.79
N TRP A 317 10.77 -10.08 -25.68
CA TRP A 317 10.92 -8.66 -25.39
C TRP A 317 11.52 -8.42 -23.99
N LEU A 318 11.00 -9.10 -22.95
CA LEU A 318 11.49 -8.98 -21.57
C LEU A 318 12.95 -9.44 -21.44
N ALA A 319 13.35 -10.51 -22.11
CA ALA A 319 14.73 -10.99 -22.10
C ALA A 319 15.72 -9.95 -22.66
N ARG A 320 15.28 -9.10 -23.61
CA ARG A 320 16.09 -8.03 -24.19
C ARG A 320 16.16 -6.76 -23.34
N HIS A 321 15.11 -6.46 -22.56
CA HIS A 321 14.94 -5.13 -21.93
C HIS A 321 14.80 -5.15 -20.40
N ALA A 322 14.39 -6.26 -19.80
CA ALA A 322 14.01 -6.36 -18.38
C ALA A 322 14.72 -7.52 -17.65
N GLY A 323 15.86 -7.97 -18.17
CA GLY A 323 16.73 -8.96 -17.55
C GLY A 323 16.04 -10.29 -17.25
N GLU A 324 15.79 -10.54 -15.96
CA GLU A 324 15.25 -11.80 -15.42
C GLU A 324 13.72 -11.89 -15.49
N ALA A 325 13.00 -10.80 -15.81
CA ALA A 325 11.54 -10.82 -15.88
C ALA A 325 11.01 -11.81 -16.93
N ARG A 326 10.00 -12.60 -16.56
CA ARG A 326 9.29 -13.55 -17.45
C ARG A 326 7.80 -13.49 -17.16
N CYS A 327 6.99 -13.70 -18.19
CA CYS A 327 5.55 -13.86 -18.09
C CYS A 327 5.15 -15.33 -18.01
N GLU A 328 4.15 -15.59 -17.18
CA GLU A 328 3.45 -16.87 -17.14
C GLU A 328 2.20 -16.82 -18.02
N ARG A 329 1.66 -18.00 -18.35
CA ARG A 329 0.41 -18.12 -19.12
C ARG A 329 -0.73 -17.33 -18.47
N ALA A 330 -0.86 -17.43 -17.14
CA ALA A 330 -1.88 -16.73 -16.38
C ALA A 330 -1.78 -15.20 -16.49
N ASP A 331 -0.57 -14.64 -16.61
CA ASP A 331 -0.41 -13.19 -16.79
C ASP A 331 -0.93 -12.74 -18.17
N VAL A 332 -0.68 -13.54 -19.22
CA VAL A 332 -1.15 -13.26 -20.59
C VAL A 332 -2.66 -13.43 -20.71
N GLU A 333 -3.22 -14.48 -20.13
CA GLU A 333 -4.69 -14.69 -20.08
C GLU A 333 -5.38 -13.53 -19.37
N ALA A 334 -4.85 -13.09 -18.23
CA ALA A 334 -5.39 -11.94 -17.51
C ALA A 334 -5.25 -10.63 -18.31
N ALA A 335 -4.18 -10.46 -19.09
CA ALA A 335 -4.03 -9.34 -20.00
C ALA A 335 -5.05 -9.38 -21.14
N PHE A 336 -5.30 -10.54 -21.74
CA PHE A 336 -6.32 -10.70 -22.77
C PHE A 336 -7.72 -10.36 -22.23
N ASP A 337 -8.06 -10.90 -21.06
CA ASP A 337 -9.32 -10.58 -20.40
C ASP A 337 -9.45 -9.08 -20.15
N TRP A 338 -8.40 -8.42 -19.65
CA TRP A 338 -8.41 -6.97 -19.44
C TRP A 338 -8.56 -6.18 -20.73
N MET A 339 -7.75 -6.49 -21.76
CA MET A 339 -7.77 -5.78 -23.05
C MET A 339 -9.13 -5.90 -23.77
N THR A 340 -9.83 -7.03 -23.57
CA THR A 340 -11.14 -7.31 -24.19
C THR A 340 -12.33 -6.86 -23.36
N GLN A 341 -12.13 -6.29 -22.17
CA GLN A 341 -13.22 -5.68 -21.41
C GLN A 341 -13.84 -4.52 -22.21
N PRO A 342 -15.17 -4.42 -22.31
CA PRO A 342 -15.82 -3.36 -23.08
C PRO A 342 -15.44 -1.92 -22.68
N LEU A 343 -15.09 -1.71 -21.40
CA LEU A 343 -14.65 -0.41 -20.88
C LEU A 343 -13.20 -0.07 -21.26
N VAL A 344 -12.39 -1.08 -21.60
CA VAL A 344 -11.01 -0.92 -22.06
C VAL A 344 -10.99 -0.87 -23.59
N GLY A 345 -11.62 -1.84 -24.26
CA GLY A 345 -11.83 -1.85 -25.70
C GLY A 345 -10.54 -1.92 -26.53
N ALA A 346 -9.44 -2.39 -25.94
CA ALA A 346 -8.13 -2.42 -26.59
C ALA A 346 -7.98 -3.61 -27.55
N ALA A 347 -8.75 -4.67 -27.33
CA ALA A 347 -8.83 -5.82 -28.21
C ALA A 347 -10.25 -6.41 -28.22
N VAL A 348 -10.49 -7.33 -29.15
CA VAL A 348 -11.67 -8.20 -29.17
C VAL A 348 -11.23 -9.65 -29.26
N TRP A 349 -12.05 -10.56 -28.72
CA TRP A 349 -11.88 -11.99 -28.94
C TRP A 349 -12.14 -12.34 -30.40
N ALA A 350 -11.25 -13.14 -31.00
CA ALA A 350 -11.39 -13.59 -32.38
C ALA A 350 -12.51 -14.65 -32.54
N ASP A 351 -12.83 -15.35 -31.45
CA ASP A 351 -13.87 -16.39 -31.40
C ASP A 351 -14.53 -16.48 -30.01
N ASP A 352 -15.67 -17.17 -29.93
CA ASP A 352 -16.40 -17.42 -28.67
C ASP A 352 -15.63 -18.33 -27.71
N ALA A 353 -14.67 -19.10 -28.23
CA ALA A 353 -13.81 -19.96 -27.45
C ALA A 353 -12.69 -19.20 -26.72
N LYS A 354 -12.58 -17.87 -26.95
CA LYS A 354 -11.58 -16.99 -26.36
C LYS A 354 -10.14 -17.49 -26.52
N ARG A 355 -9.81 -18.03 -27.70
CA ARG A 355 -8.48 -18.63 -27.95
C ARG A 355 -7.44 -17.63 -28.43
N ALA A 356 -7.89 -16.55 -29.05
CA ALA A 356 -7.03 -15.51 -29.59
C ALA A 356 -7.72 -14.15 -29.56
N ILE A 357 -6.91 -13.09 -29.56
CA ILE A 357 -7.40 -11.72 -29.64
C ILE A 357 -6.95 -11.03 -30.93
N VAL A 358 -7.71 -10.01 -31.30
CA VAL A 358 -7.39 -9.03 -32.34
C VAL A 358 -7.33 -7.67 -31.65
N VAL A 359 -6.20 -6.97 -31.73
CA VAL A 359 -6.06 -5.62 -31.18
C VAL A 359 -6.87 -4.64 -32.04
N THR A 360 -7.68 -3.81 -31.38
CA THR A 360 -8.63 -2.89 -32.03
C THR A 360 -8.22 -1.43 -31.90
N SER A 361 -7.59 -1.08 -30.77
CA SER A 361 -6.95 0.22 -30.61
C SER A 361 -5.48 0.08 -30.97
N LEU A 362 -5.11 0.55 -32.16
CA LEU A 362 -3.74 0.99 -32.36
C LEU A 362 -3.59 2.19 -31.42
N GLY A 363 -2.90 2.03 -30.31
CA GLY A 363 -2.41 3.13 -29.49
C GLY A 363 -1.44 3.97 -30.31
N LEU A 364 -1.95 4.65 -31.35
CA LEU A 364 -1.28 5.72 -32.05
C LEU A 364 -1.34 6.90 -31.10
N SER A 365 -0.49 6.86 -30.07
CA SER A 365 0.03 8.08 -29.48
C SER A 365 0.52 8.91 -30.66
N ALA A 366 -0.17 10.02 -30.92
CA ALA A 366 0.14 10.95 -31.98
C ALA A 366 1.43 11.71 -31.65
N GLU A 367 2.55 11.02 -31.53
CA GLU A 367 3.89 11.60 -31.58
C GLU A 367 4.40 11.44 -33.01
N ARG A 368 4.10 12.46 -33.83
CA ARG A 368 4.80 12.77 -35.07
C ARG A 368 5.60 14.04 -34.86
#